data_AF-A0A2D1IQT8-F1
#
_entry.id   AF-A0A2D1IQT8-F1
#
_cell.length_a   1.000
_cell.length_b   1.000
_cell.length_c   1.000
_cell.angle_alpha   90.00
_cell.angle_beta   90.00
_cell.angle_gamma   90.00
#
_symmetry.space_group_name_H-M   'P 1'
#
loop_
_entity.id
_entity.type
_entity.pdbx_description
1 polymer ?
#
loop_
_entity_poly.entity_id
_entity_poly.type
_entity_poly.pdbx_seq_one_letter_code
_entity_poly.pdbx_strand_id
1 'polypeptide(L)'
;MPCSIFNAYPGRYPVKKFPKNLLNDMYDNNVRFDKIMHIPTLICSISERVSDEFQDFLGDAYQEKQSADILAQCPTLERTLKEIRENDDIEDFAGEVAQDLYRECGDFEFLINIEIAIPYNFKFSEEGKYFSNSLGGIYQMQWILAKDMVNAAEIAIERATALWEKECEKAKREKGLV
;
A
#
# COMPACT_ATOMS: atom_id res chain seq x y z
N MET A 1 -19.59 -10.90 5.51
CA MET A 1 -18.78 -12.13 5.61
C MET A 1 -17.51 -11.76 6.37
N PRO A 2 -17.20 -12.38 7.52
CA PRO A 2 -15.95 -12.08 8.24
C PRO A 2 -14.78 -12.76 7.53
N CYS A 3 -13.74 -11.99 7.22
CA CYS A 3 -12.52 -12.45 6.58
C CYS A 3 -11.70 -13.29 7.58
N SER A 4 -11.54 -14.59 7.30
CA SER A 4 -10.97 -15.58 8.22
C SER A 4 -9.44 -15.68 8.19
N ILE A 5 -8.72 -14.67 7.68
CA ILE A 5 -7.28 -14.79 7.42
C ILE A 5 -6.42 -14.64 8.71
N PHE A 6 -6.98 -14.19 9.84
CA PHE A 6 -6.18 -13.86 11.03
C PHE A 6 -5.88 -15.01 12.02
N ASN A 7 -6.28 -16.25 11.75
CA ASN A 7 -6.10 -17.35 12.71
C ASN A 7 -5.54 -18.63 12.05
N ALA A 8 -4.24 -18.70 11.80
CA ALA A 8 -3.61 -19.99 11.50
C ALA A 8 -2.09 -20.04 11.78
N TYR A 9 -1.64 -19.96 13.04
CA TYR A 9 -0.38 -20.58 13.47
C TYR A 9 -0.48 -21.10 14.91
N PRO A 10 -0.49 -22.42 15.15
CA PRO A 10 -0.45 -22.99 16.49
C PRO A 10 1.01 -23.12 16.94
N GLY A 11 1.61 -22.03 17.40
CA GLY A 11 3.02 -22.03 17.82
C GLY A 11 3.36 -20.91 18.80
N ARG A 12 3.27 -21.22 20.11
CA ARG A 12 4.04 -20.66 21.25
C ARG A 12 4.39 -19.15 21.32
N TYR A 13 3.60 -18.26 20.73
CA TYR A 13 3.63 -16.83 21.04
C TYR A 13 2.20 -16.34 21.29
N PRO A 14 1.94 -15.49 22.30
CA PRO A 14 0.63 -14.89 22.45
C PRO A 14 0.36 -14.06 21.19
N VAL A 15 -0.63 -14.49 20.38
CA VAL A 15 -1.10 -13.72 19.24
C VAL A 15 -1.64 -12.40 19.79
N LYS A 16 -0.84 -11.33 19.72
CA LYS A 16 -1.32 -9.98 20.01
C LYS A 16 -2.40 -9.69 19.00
N LYS A 17 -3.63 -9.51 19.48
CA LYS A 17 -4.75 -9.12 18.63
C LYS A 17 -4.42 -7.78 17.98
N PHE A 18 -4.74 -7.66 16.70
CA PHE A 18 -4.62 -6.39 15.98
C PHE A 18 -5.40 -5.27 16.72
N PRO A 19 -4.84 -4.05 16.85
CA PRO A 19 -5.50 -2.97 17.57
C PRO A 19 -6.85 -2.61 16.94
N LYS A 20 -7.92 -2.64 17.75
CA LYS A 20 -9.28 -2.38 17.26
C LYS A 20 -9.48 -0.95 16.77
N ASN A 21 -8.80 0.02 17.39
CA ASN A 21 -8.82 1.41 16.98
C ASN A 21 -8.31 1.55 15.54
N LEU A 22 -7.16 0.95 15.21
CA LEU A 22 -6.62 1.00 13.85
C LEU A 22 -7.55 0.35 12.83
N LEU A 23 -8.24 -0.74 13.20
CA LEU A 23 -9.21 -1.36 12.31
C LEU A 23 -10.40 -0.44 12.02
N ASN A 24 -10.88 0.30 13.03
CA ASN A 24 -11.92 1.31 12.83
C ASN A 24 -11.40 2.48 12.00
N ASP A 25 -10.18 2.95 12.27
CA ASP A 25 -9.58 4.06 11.55
C ASP A 25 -9.37 3.72 10.06
N MET A 26 -8.94 2.49 9.74
CA MET A 26 -8.85 2.00 8.36
C MET A 26 -10.24 1.98 7.68
N TYR A 27 -11.26 1.53 8.40
CA TYR A 27 -12.64 1.53 7.90
C TYR A 27 -13.15 2.95 7.62
N ASP A 28 -12.96 3.86 8.58
CA ASP A 28 -13.40 5.26 8.48
C ASP A 28 -12.66 6.00 7.34
N ASN A 29 -11.39 5.65 7.10
CA ASN A 29 -10.59 6.18 5.99
C ASN A 29 -10.77 5.42 4.68
N ASN A 30 -11.65 4.40 4.63
CA ASN A 30 -11.95 3.61 3.43
C ASN A 30 -10.70 3.04 2.75
N VAL A 31 -9.78 2.54 3.58
CA VAL A 31 -8.55 1.88 3.15
C VAL A 31 -8.57 0.41 3.56
N ARG A 32 -8.07 -0.45 2.68
CA ARG A 32 -7.91 -1.89 2.96
C ARG A 32 -6.59 -2.43 2.40
N PHE A 33 -6.13 -3.53 2.97
CA PHE A 33 -5.06 -4.32 2.40
C PHE A 33 -5.64 -5.22 1.30
N ASP A 34 -5.15 -5.08 0.08
CA ASP A 34 -5.52 -5.92 -1.05
C ASP A 34 -4.60 -7.15 -1.11
N LYS A 35 -3.28 -6.92 -1.09
CA LYS A 35 -2.25 -7.97 -1.12
C LYS A 35 -1.24 -7.76 -0.01
N ILE A 36 -0.82 -8.84 0.63
CA ILE A 36 0.19 -8.84 1.68
C ILE A 36 1.24 -9.88 1.33
N MET A 37 2.46 -9.43 1.09
CA MET A 37 3.61 -10.30 0.85
C MET A 37 4.62 -10.15 1.97
N HIS A 38 5.08 -11.28 2.50
CA HIS A 38 6.13 -11.32 3.51
C HIS A 38 7.49 -11.43 2.82
N ILE A 39 8.30 -10.38 2.95
CA ILE A 39 9.56 -10.18 2.21
C ILE A 39 10.55 -11.33 2.44
N PRO A 40 10.81 -11.79 3.69
CA PRO A 40 11.73 -12.92 3.93
C PRO A 40 11.32 -14.23 3.27
N THR A 41 10.04 -14.41 2.93
CA THR A 41 9.56 -15.63 2.27
C THR A 41 9.49 -15.52 0.75
N LEU A 42 9.67 -14.32 0.17
CA LEU A 42 9.72 -14.14 -1.29
C LEU A 42 10.83 -14.98 -1.92
N ILE A 43 11.93 -15.19 -1.20
CA ILE A 43 13.06 -15.97 -1.68
C ILE A 43 12.81 -17.48 -1.73
N CYS A 44 11.79 -17.98 -1.03
CA CYS A 44 11.47 -19.41 -1.01
C CYS A 44 10.83 -19.89 -2.33
N SER A 45 10.26 -18.98 -3.11
CA SER A 45 9.60 -19.25 -4.40
C SER A 45 10.53 -19.16 -5.62
N ILE A 46 11.81 -18.84 -5.45
CA ILE A 46 12.72 -18.51 -6.57
C ILE A 46 13.00 -19.70 -7.50
N SER A 47 12.77 -20.95 -7.09
CA SER A 47 13.17 -22.12 -7.90
C SER A 47 12.27 -22.45 -9.08
N GLU A 48 11.02 -21.95 -9.14
CA GLU A 48 10.07 -22.37 -10.20
C GLU A 48 9.25 -21.22 -10.81
N ARG A 49 8.81 -20.23 -10.02
CA ARG A 49 8.15 -18.98 -10.44
C ARG A 49 7.85 -18.14 -9.19
N VAL A 50 8.04 -16.83 -9.23
CA VAL A 50 7.54 -15.94 -8.15
C VAL A 50 6.00 -15.93 -8.12
N SER A 51 5.39 -15.48 -7.03
CA SER A 51 3.92 -15.43 -6.94
C SER A 51 3.32 -14.41 -7.91
N ASP A 52 2.06 -14.61 -8.30
CA ASP A 52 1.36 -13.68 -9.20
C ASP A 52 1.23 -12.28 -8.56
N GLU A 53 1.08 -12.19 -7.23
CA GLU A 53 1.06 -10.91 -6.51
C GLU A 53 2.40 -10.16 -6.61
N PHE A 54 3.50 -10.90 -6.71
CA PHE A 54 4.82 -10.30 -6.89
C PHE A 54 5.01 -9.84 -8.34
N GLN A 55 4.46 -10.55 -9.32
CA GLN A 55 4.43 -10.09 -10.71
C GLN A 55 3.61 -8.79 -10.85
N ASP A 56 2.45 -8.71 -10.19
CA ASP A 56 1.66 -7.47 -10.14
C ASP A 56 2.46 -6.31 -9.54
N PHE A 57 3.24 -6.57 -8.49
CA PHE A 57 4.15 -5.57 -7.93
C PHE A 57 5.18 -5.09 -8.95
N LEU A 58 5.81 -5.97 -9.72
CA LEU A 58 6.80 -5.58 -10.74
C LEU A 58 6.16 -4.69 -11.81
N GLY A 59 4.99 -5.07 -12.31
CA GLY A 59 4.23 -4.27 -13.28
C GLY A 59 3.83 -2.89 -12.75
N ASP A 60 3.43 -2.81 -11.47
CA ASP A 60 3.10 -1.52 -10.83
C ASP A 60 4.35 -0.68 -10.53
N ALA A 61 5.44 -1.30 -10.07
CA ALA A 61 6.70 -0.64 -9.72
C ALA A 61 7.45 -0.09 -10.95
N TYR A 62 7.13 -0.58 -12.16
CA TYR A 62 7.52 0.04 -13.42
C TYR A 62 7.04 1.50 -13.52
N GLN A 63 5.91 1.84 -12.89
CA GLN A 63 5.39 3.21 -12.87
C GLN A 63 6.22 4.12 -11.97
N GLU A 64 6.64 5.27 -12.49
CA GLU A 64 7.50 6.24 -11.79
C GLU A 64 6.97 6.62 -10.40
N LYS A 65 5.65 6.82 -10.26
CA LYS A 65 5.05 7.21 -8.98
C LYS A 65 5.19 6.12 -7.92
N GLN A 66 4.90 4.86 -8.26
CA GLN A 66 5.01 3.73 -7.31
C GLN A 66 6.47 3.52 -6.92
N SER A 67 7.36 3.54 -7.92
CA SER A 67 8.81 3.45 -7.71
C SER A 67 9.32 4.54 -6.75
N ALA A 68 8.92 5.79 -6.97
CA ALA A 68 9.31 6.90 -6.10
C ALA A 68 8.75 6.79 -4.67
N ASP A 69 7.50 6.34 -4.51
CA ASP A 69 6.88 6.13 -3.19
C ASP A 69 7.59 5.02 -2.39
N ILE A 70 8.06 3.95 -3.04
CA ILE A 70 8.83 2.88 -2.41
C ILE A 70 10.25 3.36 -2.09
N LEU A 71 10.89 4.07 -3.02
CA LEU A 71 12.23 4.64 -2.83
C LEU A 71 12.29 5.58 -1.62
N ALA A 72 11.23 6.39 -1.42
CA ALA A 72 11.12 7.26 -0.26
C ALA A 72 11.05 6.50 1.07
N GLN A 73 10.48 5.29 1.08
CA GLN A 73 10.43 4.42 2.27
C GLN A 73 11.74 3.66 2.49
N CYS A 74 12.38 3.22 1.40
CA CYS A 74 13.58 2.40 1.42
C CYS A 74 14.59 2.86 0.35
N PRO A 75 15.45 3.86 0.68
CA PRO A 75 16.41 4.42 -0.27
C PRO A 75 17.44 3.41 -0.81
N THR A 76 17.70 2.33 -0.06
CA THR A 76 18.63 1.26 -0.45
C THR A 76 18.16 0.48 -1.69
N LEU A 77 16.86 0.52 -2.00
CA LEU A 77 16.29 -0.08 -3.21
C LEU A 77 16.47 0.74 -4.49
N GLU A 78 17.18 1.88 -4.46
CA GLU A 78 17.33 2.77 -5.63
C GLU A 78 17.76 2.03 -6.90
N ARG A 79 18.78 1.18 -6.79
CA ARG A 79 19.30 0.40 -7.91
C ARG A 79 18.25 -0.57 -8.44
N THR A 80 17.63 -1.35 -7.57
CA THR A 80 16.64 -2.37 -7.92
C THR A 80 15.39 -1.74 -8.56
N LEU A 81 14.91 -0.62 -8.00
CA LEU A 81 13.77 0.13 -8.53
C LEU A 81 14.08 0.76 -9.90
N LYS A 82 15.32 1.20 -10.10
CA LYS A 82 15.79 1.67 -11.41
C LYS A 82 15.82 0.53 -12.42
N GLU A 83 16.35 -0.64 -12.04
CA GLU A 83 16.37 -1.84 -12.90
C GLU A 83 14.96 -2.26 -13.29
N ILE A 84 13.99 -2.26 -12.36
CA ILE A 84 12.58 -2.54 -12.67
C ILE A 84 12.02 -1.59 -13.74
N ARG A 85 12.40 -0.32 -13.71
CA ARG A 85 11.88 0.71 -14.64
C ARG A 85 12.55 0.69 -16.01
N GLU A 86 13.80 0.27 -16.08
CA GLU A 86 14.60 0.33 -17.31
C GLU A 86 14.62 -1.01 -18.07
N ASN A 87 14.15 -2.09 -17.45
CA ASN A 87 14.12 -3.43 -18.04
C ASN A 87 12.69 -3.86 -18.38
N ASP A 88 12.35 -3.86 -19.67
CA ASP A 88 11.02 -4.28 -20.15
C ASP A 88 10.75 -5.78 -19.91
N ASP A 89 11.79 -6.59 -19.68
CA ASP A 89 11.69 -8.03 -19.38
C ASP A 89 11.90 -8.33 -17.88
N ILE A 90 11.69 -7.36 -16.99
CA ILE A 90 11.97 -7.52 -15.54
C ILE A 90 11.22 -8.70 -14.90
N GLU A 91 10.07 -9.10 -15.43
CA GLU A 91 9.29 -10.25 -14.95
C GLU A 91 10.08 -11.57 -14.99
N ASP A 92 11.00 -11.71 -15.96
CA ASP A 92 11.90 -12.87 -16.09
C ASP A 92 13.01 -12.85 -15.02
N PHE A 93 13.33 -11.68 -14.47
CA PHE A 93 14.32 -11.46 -13.41
C PHE A 93 13.69 -11.30 -12.03
N ALA A 94 12.39 -11.62 -11.88
CA ALA A 94 11.67 -11.46 -10.63
C ALA A 94 12.34 -12.14 -9.42
N GLY A 95 13.02 -13.27 -9.63
CA GLY A 95 13.78 -13.94 -8.60
C GLY A 95 14.97 -13.12 -8.07
N GLU A 96 15.63 -12.34 -8.93
CA GLU A 96 16.72 -11.44 -8.56
C GLU A 96 16.18 -10.23 -7.79
N VAL A 97 15.08 -9.65 -8.27
CA VAL A 97 14.38 -8.54 -7.59
C VAL A 97 13.91 -8.96 -6.20
N ALA A 98 13.38 -10.17 -6.03
CA ALA A 98 12.99 -10.70 -4.74
C ALA A 98 14.19 -10.86 -3.78
N GLN A 99 15.36 -11.26 -4.29
CA GLN A 99 16.58 -11.31 -3.48
C GLN A 99 17.06 -9.93 -3.07
N ASP A 100 17.00 -8.95 -3.96
CA ASP A 100 17.37 -7.58 -3.66
C ASP A 100 16.44 -6.97 -2.61
N LEU A 101 15.12 -7.15 -2.74
CA LEU A 101 14.15 -6.75 -1.70
C LEU A 101 14.50 -7.37 -0.35
N TYR A 102 14.76 -8.68 -0.31
CA TYR A 102 15.15 -9.36 0.93
C TYR A 102 16.43 -8.80 1.57
N ARG A 103 17.44 -8.44 0.76
CA ARG A 103 18.72 -7.94 1.26
C ARG A 103 18.67 -6.48 1.68
N GLU A 104 17.97 -5.65 0.92
CA GLU A 104 18.03 -4.19 1.02
C GLU A 104 16.92 -3.59 1.89
N CYS A 105 15.80 -4.31 2.10
CA CYS A 105 14.67 -3.81 2.88
C CYS A 105 14.92 -3.70 4.40
N GLY A 106 16.03 -4.24 4.91
CA GLY A 106 16.42 -4.11 6.33
C GLY A 106 15.32 -4.57 7.29
N ASP A 107 14.73 -3.62 8.02
CA ASP A 107 13.68 -3.87 9.04
C ASP A 107 12.28 -4.12 8.46
N PHE A 108 12.05 -3.91 7.17
CA PHE A 108 10.71 -4.11 6.59
C PHE A 108 10.44 -5.61 6.40
N GLU A 109 9.34 -6.08 6.99
CA GLU A 109 8.91 -7.48 6.90
C GLU A 109 7.90 -7.72 5.78
N PHE A 110 7.16 -6.67 5.38
CA PHE A 110 6.04 -6.80 4.46
C PHE A 110 6.10 -5.81 3.30
N LEU A 111 5.71 -6.29 2.13
CA LEU A 111 5.36 -5.52 0.95
C LEU A 111 3.85 -5.66 0.74
N ILE A 112 3.11 -4.56 0.82
CA ILE A 112 1.64 -4.58 0.91
C ILE A 112 1.07 -3.68 -0.17
N ASN A 113 0.10 -4.20 -0.94
CA ASN A 113 -0.74 -3.37 -1.79
C ASN A 113 -1.92 -2.88 -0.96
N ILE A 114 -2.02 -1.55 -0.82
CA ILE A 114 -3.14 -0.87 -0.19
C ILE A 114 -4.09 -0.35 -1.25
N GLU A 115 -5.38 -0.47 -0.97
CA GLU A 115 -6.43 0.11 -1.78
C GLU A 115 -7.13 1.22 -1.00
N ILE A 116 -7.10 2.43 -1.55
CA ILE A 116 -7.71 3.62 -0.95
C ILE A 116 -8.86 4.07 -1.84
N ALA A 117 -10.07 4.18 -1.29
CA ALA A 117 -11.19 4.75 -2.03
C ALA A 117 -10.96 6.25 -2.29
N ILE A 118 -11.06 6.67 -3.56
CA ILE A 118 -10.90 8.09 -3.89
C ILE A 118 -12.20 8.84 -3.54
N PRO A 119 -12.18 9.82 -2.63
CA PRO A 119 -13.39 10.57 -2.29
C PRO A 119 -13.78 11.52 -3.43
N TYR A 120 -15.08 11.67 -3.65
CA TYR A 120 -15.63 12.51 -4.72
C TYR A 120 -16.95 13.16 -4.31
N ASN A 121 -17.52 14.04 -5.14
CA ASN A 121 -18.79 14.73 -4.86
C ASN A 121 -18.82 15.46 -3.50
N PHE A 122 -17.74 16.16 -3.18
CA PHE A 122 -17.66 16.94 -1.95
C PHE A 122 -18.76 18.00 -1.88
N LYS A 123 -19.41 18.10 -0.72
CA LYS A 123 -20.40 19.12 -0.38
C LYS A 123 -19.82 20.01 0.70
N PHE A 124 -20.01 21.31 0.51
CA PHE A 124 -19.56 22.34 1.42
C PHE A 124 -20.74 23.23 1.79
N SER A 125 -20.68 23.87 2.96
CA SER A 125 -21.58 24.97 3.31
C SER A 125 -21.26 26.22 2.47
N GLU A 126 -22.13 27.23 2.56
CA GLU A 126 -21.90 28.55 1.93
C GLU A 126 -20.62 29.25 2.46
N GLU A 127 -20.23 28.95 3.70
CA GLU A 127 -18.98 29.42 4.32
C GLU A 127 -17.74 28.59 3.90
N GLY A 128 -17.91 27.59 3.03
CA GLY A 128 -16.85 26.70 2.56
C GLY A 128 -16.46 25.57 3.53
N LYS A 129 -17.21 25.36 4.62
CA LYS A 129 -16.95 24.24 5.55
C LYS A 129 -17.40 22.92 4.94
N TYR A 130 -16.56 21.89 5.06
CA TYR A 130 -16.90 20.54 4.61
C TYR A 130 -18.16 20.02 5.31
N PHE A 131 -19.02 19.34 4.54
CA PHE A 131 -20.24 18.71 5.04
C PHE A 131 -20.24 17.20 4.82
N SER A 132 -19.94 16.75 3.59
CA SER A 132 -19.94 15.34 3.23
C SER A 132 -19.21 15.10 1.91
N ASN A 133 -18.78 13.88 1.63
CA ASN A 133 -18.39 13.42 0.30
C ASN A 133 -18.98 12.03 0.03
N SER A 134 -18.96 11.62 -1.23
CA SER A 134 -19.19 10.24 -1.65
C SER A 134 -17.88 9.45 -1.65
N LEU A 135 -17.99 8.14 -1.50
CA LEU A 135 -16.88 7.18 -1.47
C LEU A 135 -17.28 5.96 -2.32
N GLY A 136 -16.32 5.39 -3.03
CA GLY A 136 -16.49 4.18 -3.85
C GLY A 136 -16.46 4.41 -5.37
N GLY A 137 -16.32 3.32 -6.12
CA GLY A 137 -16.30 3.31 -7.58
C GLY A 137 -14.92 3.51 -8.21
N ILE A 138 -14.05 4.34 -7.62
CA ILE A 138 -12.66 4.51 -8.05
C ILE A 138 -11.76 4.35 -6.83
N TYR A 139 -10.69 3.57 -7.01
CA TYR A 139 -9.71 3.28 -5.97
C TYR A 139 -8.31 3.58 -6.46
N GLN A 140 -7.46 4.05 -5.55
CA GLN A 140 -6.03 4.21 -5.77
C GLN A 140 -5.30 3.03 -5.13
N MET A 141 -4.63 2.23 -5.95
CA MET A 141 -3.75 1.15 -5.51
C MET A 141 -2.34 1.70 -5.25
N GLN A 142 -1.72 1.33 -4.13
CA GLN A 142 -0.35 1.73 -3.82
C GLN A 142 0.42 0.62 -3.12
N TRP A 143 1.69 0.45 -3.47
CA TRP A 143 2.57 -0.46 -2.75
C TRP A 143 3.28 0.27 -1.61
N ILE A 144 3.29 -0.35 -0.43
CA ILE A 144 3.99 0.15 0.77
C ILE A 144 4.88 -0.94 1.37
N LEU A 145 5.96 -0.51 2.02
CA LEU A 145 6.82 -1.34 2.85
C LEU A 145 6.43 -1.14 4.31
N ALA A 146 6.32 -2.23 5.07
CA ALA A 146 5.91 -2.16 6.47
C ALA A 146 6.74 -3.10 7.35
N LYS A 147 7.05 -2.63 8.57
CA LYS A 147 7.78 -3.42 9.58
C LYS A 147 6.91 -4.49 10.21
N ASP A 148 5.63 -4.18 10.38
CA ASP A 148 4.60 -5.09 10.86
C ASP A 148 3.22 -4.62 10.36
N MET A 149 2.17 -5.38 10.66
CA MET A 149 0.81 -5.03 10.22
C MET A 149 0.25 -3.76 10.89
N VAL A 150 0.75 -3.38 12.07
CA VAL A 150 0.33 -2.16 12.77
C VAL A 150 0.88 -0.95 12.02
N ASN A 151 2.19 -0.97 11.74
CA ASN A 151 2.87 0.03 10.93
C ASN A 151 2.25 0.14 9.53
N ALA A 152 1.90 -0.99 8.89
CA ALA A 152 1.20 -0.99 7.61
C ALA A 152 -0.13 -0.22 7.66
N ALA A 153 -0.91 -0.41 8.72
CA ALA A 153 -2.21 0.25 8.87
C ALA A 153 -2.05 1.74 9.12
N GLU A 154 -1.08 2.14 9.94
CA GLU A 154 -0.75 3.55 10.18
C GLU A 154 -0.36 4.26 8.87
N ILE A 155 0.54 3.67 8.07
CA ILE A 155 0.93 4.20 6.76
C ILE A 155 -0.30 4.29 5.83
N ALA A 156 -1.13 3.25 5.80
CA ALA A 156 -2.31 3.21 4.95
C ALA A 156 -3.33 4.31 5.30
N ILE A 157 -3.57 4.54 6.59
CA ILE A 157 -4.44 5.62 7.10
C ILE A 157 -3.86 7.00 6.76
N GLU A 158 -2.55 7.20 6.95
CA GLU A 158 -1.87 8.44 6.62
C GLU A 158 -2.02 8.78 5.13
N ARG A 159 -1.78 7.80 4.25
CA ARG A 159 -1.92 7.96 2.80
C ARG A 159 -3.36 8.25 2.38
N ALA A 160 -4.34 7.59 3.01
CA ALA A 160 -5.75 7.83 2.76
C ALA A 160 -6.19 9.23 3.19
N THR A 161 -5.71 9.69 4.35
CA THR A 161 -5.96 11.04 4.86
C THR A 161 -5.40 12.10 3.92
N ALA A 162 -4.14 11.96 3.51
CA ALA A 162 -3.49 12.88 2.58
C ALA A 162 -4.20 12.94 1.20
N LEU A 163 -4.69 11.80 0.70
CA LEU A 163 -5.48 11.74 -0.52
C LEU A 163 -6.81 12.49 -0.35
N TRP A 164 -7.50 12.28 0.78
CA TRP A 164 -8.74 12.99 1.08
C TRP A 164 -8.56 14.49 1.14
N GLU A 165 -7.51 14.96 1.83
CA GLU A 165 -7.18 16.39 1.93
C GLU A 165 -6.93 16.99 0.55
N LYS A 166 -6.14 16.30 -0.29
CA LYS A 166 -5.85 16.72 -1.66
C LYS A 166 -7.11 16.86 -2.51
N GLU A 167 -7.99 15.85 -2.52
CA GLU A 167 -9.22 15.88 -3.31
C GLU A 167 -10.24 16.88 -2.74
N CYS A 168 -10.29 17.04 -1.42
CA CYS A 168 -11.11 18.07 -0.77
C CYS A 168 -10.67 19.48 -1.21
N GLU A 169 -9.37 19.78 -1.17
CA GLU A 169 -8.84 21.08 -1.60
C GLU A 169 -9.07 21.34 -3.10
N LYS A 170 -8.90 20.31 -3.94
CA LYS A 170 -9.25 20.39 -5.35
C LYS A 170 -10.74 20.73 -5.54
N ALA A 171 -11.63 20.04 -4.84
CA ALA A 171 -13.07 20.29 -4.93
C ALA A 171 -13.47 21.67 -4.42
N LYS A 172 -12.77 22.23 -3.41
CA LYS A 172 -13.00 23.61 -2.98
C LYS A 172 -12.60 24.62 -4.06
N ARG A 173 -11.44 24.44 -4.70
CA ARG A 173 -10.98 25.30 -5.81
C ARG A 173 -11.93 25.26 -7.00
N GLU A 174 -12.40 24.07 -7.39
CA GLU A 174 -13.38 23.91 -8.48
C GLU A 174 -14.71 24.63 -8.20
N LYS A 175 -15.05 24.84 -6.94
CA LYS A 175 -16.24 25.59 -6.51
C LYS A 175 -15.99 27.06 -6.18
N GLY A 176 -14.76 27.56 -6.36
CA GLY A 176 -14.40 28.95 -6.07
C GLY A 176 -14.42 29.32 -4.59
N LEU A 177 -14.22 28.33 -3.71
CA LEU A 177 -14.15 28.53 -2.25
C LEU A 177 -12.72 28.84 -1.75
N VAL A 178 -11.72 28.75 -2.63
CA VAL A 178 -10.30 29.09 -2.42
C VAL A 178 -9.73 29.67 -3.71
#